data_AF-A0A415IS03-F1
#
_entry.id   AF-A0A415IS03-F1
#
_cell.length_a   1.000
_cell.length_b   1.000
_cell.length_c   1.000
_cell.angle_alpha   90.00
_cell.angle_beta   90.00
_cell.angle_gamma   90.00
#
_symmetry.space_group_name_H-M   'P 1'
#
loop_
_entity.id
_entity.type
_entity.pdbx_description
1 polymer ?
#
loop_
_entity_poly.entity_id
_entity_poly.type
_entity_poly.pdbx_seq_one_letter_code
_entity_poly.pdbx_strand_id
1 'polypeptide(L)'
;MSKELTLKEQESSFEIQAADLSTSDLPSLEDAQELPVDLCGNYWTPEHAGEFKKMFFVEIKPQKVLSANGTGDLIDLDCAIFLERSEDGVVQTVTNGSRRLVGILEQYIENGSLKSGVPLKITYMGKRKNKTNNFQSDNWSIKPLRINLHVVG
;
A
#
# COMPACT_ATOMS: atom_id res chain seq x y z
N MET A 1 24.16 13.92 -31.42
CA MET A 1 25.23 13.89 -30.40
C MET A 1 25.15 15.19 -29.61
N SER A 2 25.12 15.26 -28.29
CA SER A 2 24.93 14.32 -27.19
C SER A 2 24.68 15.22 -25.99
N LYS A 3 23.51 15.16 -25.38
CA LYS A 3 23.26 15.63 -24.00
C LYS A 3 22.15 14.78 -23.39
N GLU A 4 22.43 13.47 -23.40
CA GLU A 4 21.89 12.55 -22.42
C GLU A 4 22.63 12.87 -21.12
N LEU A 5 22.11 13.84 -20.36
CA LEU A 5 22.69 14.28 -19.09
C LEU A 5 21.65 14.06 -18.00
N THR A 6 21.82 12.91 -17.34
CA THR A 6 21.78 12.80 -15.89
C THR A 6 20.46 13.16 -15.21
N LEU A 7 19.47 12.27 -15.36
CA LEU A 7 18.38 12.09 -14.39
C LEU A 7 18.46 10.68 -13.76
N LYS A 8 19.68 10.19 -13.52
CA LYS A 8 19.94 9.07 -12.61
C LYS A 8 20.38 9.68 -11.29
N GLU A 9 19.88 9.12 -10.19
CA GLU A 9 20.22 9.44 -8.79
C GLU A 9 19.40 10.57 -8.12
N GLN A 10 18.08 10.47 -8.19
CA GLN A 10 17.35 10.41 -6.92
C GLN A 10 17.11 8.92 -6.67
N GLU A 11 18.09 8.27 -6.05
CA GLU A 11 17.87 6.94 -5.46
C GLU A 11 16.61 7.03 -4.60
N SER A 12 15.72 6.07 -4.84
CA SER A 12 14.49 5.92 -4.05
C SER A 12 14.88 5.92 -2.59
N SER A 13 14.38 6.87 -1.79
CA SER A 13 14.63 6.98 -0.34
C SER A 13 14.10 5.77 0.47
N PHE A 14 13.73 4.69 -0.21
CA PHE A 14 13.11 3.48 0.29
C PHE A 14 13.80 2.21 -0.24
N GLU A 15 14.97 2.31 -0.88
CA GLU A 15 15.71 1.14 -1.34
C GLU A 15 16.31 0.37 -0.16
N ILE A 16 15.86 -0.87 0.04
CA ILE A 16 16.30 -1.75 1.12
C ILE A 16 17.59 -2.44 0.68
N GLN A 17 18.68 -2.19 1.40
CA GLN A 17 19.97 -2.84 1.16
C GLN A 17 19.98 -4.24 1.78
N ALA A 18 20.59 -5.20 1.09
CA ALA A 18 20.82 -6.55 1.58
C ALA A 18 22.32 -6.87 1.57
N ALA A 19 22.85 -7.32 2.71
CA ALA A 19 24.23 -7.80 2.80
C ALA A 19 24.35 -9.25 2.27
N ASP A 20 25.49 -9.58 1.66
CA ASP A 20 25.78 -10.94 1.22
C ASP A 20 26.17 -11.83 2.41
N LEU A 21 25.26 -12.74 2.78
CA LEU A 21 25.42 -13.69 3.88
C LEU A 21 26.34 -14.88 3.56
N SER A 22 26.79 -15.03 2.32
CA SER A 22 27.72 -16.09 1.94
C SER A 22 29.16 -15.83 2.38
N THR A 23 29.45 -14.60 2.81
CA THR A 23 30.76 -14.17 3.29
C THR A 23 30.79 -14.15 4.83
N SER A 24 31.96 -14.40 5.41
CA SER A 24 32.16 -14.34 6.87
C SER A 24 32.32 -12.90 7.40
N ASP A 25 32.36 -11.91 6.50
CA ASP A 25 32.67 -10.52 6.78
C ASP A 25 31.39 -9.68 6.63
N LEU A 26 30.55 -9.72 7.67
CA LEU A 26 29.31 -8.95 7.69
C LEU A 26 29.60 -7.49 8.08
N PRO A 27 28.99 -6.50 7.41
CA PRO A 27 29.17 -5.11 7.76
C PRO A 27 28.66 -4.81 9.18
N SER A 28 29.38 -3.96 9.92
CA SER A 28 28.91 -3.45 11.21
C SER A 28 27.63 -2.62 11.04
N LEU A 29 26.72 -2.72 12.01
CA LEU A 29 25.47 -1.97 12.05
C LEU A 29 25.49 -0.81 13.06
N GLU A 30 26.64 -0.49 13.68
CA GLU A 30 26.75 0.53 14.73
C GLU A 30 26.34 1.94 14.25
N ASP A 31 26.70 2.29 13.01
CA ASP A 31 26.34 3.57 12.38
C ASP A 31 25.17 3.44 11.37
N ALA A 32 24.48 2.29 11.37
CA ALA A 32 23.36 2.06 10.46
C ALA A 32 22.21 3.03 10.78
N GLN A 33 21.66 3.65 9.74
CA GLN A 33 20.51 4.55 9.87
C GLN A 33 19.23 3.78 9.58
N GLU A 34 18.23 3.96 10.45
CA GLU A 34 16.89 3.49 10.18
C GLU A 34 16.34 4.21 8.95
N LEU A 35 15.92 3.45 7.95
CA LEU A 35 15.15 4.03 6.86
C LEU A 35 13.80 4.49 7.41
N PRO A 36 13.22 5.58 6.89
CA PRO A 36 11.89 6.05 7.28
C PRO A 36 10.79 5.17 6.67
N VAL A 37 10.97 3.84 6.67
CA VAL A 37 10.01 2.85 6.20
C VAL A 37 9.81 1.77 7.26
N ASP A 38 8.57 1.59 7.68
CA ASP A 38 8.16 0.45 8.48
C ASP A 38 7.76 -0.71 7.56
N LEU A 39 8.47 -1.82 7.69
CA LEU A 39 8.20 -3.07 6.97
C LEU A 39 7.06 -3.87 7.59
N CYS A 40 6.58 -3.49 8.79
CA CYS A 40 5.38 -4.04 9.37
C CYS A 40 4.18 -3.63 8.51
N GLY A 41 3.69 -4.57 7.71
CA GLY A 41 2.47 -4.38 6.94
C GLY A 41 1.28 -4.20 7.88
N ASN A 42 0.77 -2.97 8.00
CA ASN A 42 -0.41 -2.69 8.80
C ASN A 42 -1.64 -3.16 8.04
N TYR A 43 -2.21 -4.29 8.47
CA TYR A 43 -3.46 -4.79 7.93
C TYR A 43 -4.61 -3.90 8.43
N TRP A 44 -5.08 -3.00 7.57
CA TRP A 44 -6.11 -2.04 7.95
C TRP A 44 -7.50 -2.67 7.81
N THR A 45 -8.17 -2.88 8.95
CA THR A 45 -9.55 -3.38 9.04
C THR A 45 -10.42 -2.31 9.70
N PRO A 46 -10.96 -1.32 8.97
CA PRO A 46 -11.80 -0.29 9.57
C PRO A 46 -13.09 -0.90 10.12
N GLU A 47 -13.48 -0.49 11.32
CA GLU A 47 -14.64 -1.05 12.03
C GLU A 47 -15.89 -0.17 11.86
N HIS A 48 -15.70 1.15 11.82
CA HIS A 48 -16.75 2.15 11.86
C HIS A 48 -16.85 2.94 10.55
N ALA A 49 -18.08 3.18 10.10
CA ALA A 49 -18.32 4.02 8.94
C ALA A 49 -17.78 5.45 9.20
N GLY A 50 -17.04 5.97 8.21
CA GLY A 50 -16.37 7.27 8.28
C GLY A 50 -14.86 7.18 8.51
N GLU A 51 -14.35 6.03 8.98
CA GLU A 51 -12.90 5.79 9.05
C GLU A 51 -12.25 5.93 7.68
N PHE A 52 -11.14 6.67 7.60
CA PHE A 52 -10.44 6.89 6.34
C PHE A 52 -8.93 6.95 6.51
N LYS A 53 -8.22 6.63 5.43
CA LYS A 53 -6.79 6.86 5.28
C LYS A 53 -6.51 7.66 4.01
N LYS A 54 -5.44 8.45 4.03
CA LYS A 54 -4.88 9.11 2.85
C LYS A 54 -3.55 8.42 2.54
N MET A 55 -3.45 7.78 1.39
CA MET A 55 -2.34 6.88 1.10
C MET A 55 -2.10 6.81 -0.41
N PHE A 56 -0.90 6.39 -0.79
CA PHE A 56 -0.52 6.16 -2.17
C PHE A 56 -0.82 4.71 -2.55
N PHE A 57 -1.49 4.51 -3.67
CA PHE A 57 -1.67 3.17 -4.22
C PHE A 57 -0.34 2.62 -4.73
N VAL A 58 0.03 1.40 -4.35
CA VAL A 58 1.25 0.73 -4.81
C VAL A 58 0.91 -0.28 -5.90
N GLU A 59 0.18 -1.33 -5.51
CA GLU A 59 -0.15 -2.48 -6.35
C GLU A 59 -1.30 -3.29 -5.72
N ILE A 60 -1.82 -4.24 -6.50
CA ILE A 60 -2.63 -5.34 -5.98
C ILE A 60 -1.82 -6.60 -6.21
N LYS A 61 -1.65 -7.41 -5.16
CA LYS A 61 -0.96 -8.70 -5.28
C LYS A 61 -1.56 -9.76 -4.36
N PRO A 62 -1.44 -11.05 -4.72
CA PRO A 62 -1.81 -12.14 -3.84
C PRO A 62 -0.96 -12.14 -2.57
N GLN A 63 -1.60 -12.27 -1.42
CA GLN A 63 -0.95 -12.51 -0.14
C GLN A 63 -1.55 -13.73 0.54
N LYS A 64 -0.69 -14.53 1.20
CA LYS A 64 -1.12 -15.61 2.07
C LYS A 64 -1.61 -15.01 3.38
N VAL A 65 -2.91 -15.10 3.62
CA VAL A 65 -3.55 -14.60 4.84
C VAL A 65 -4.28 -15.73 5.55
N LEU A 66 -4.46 -15.59 6.87
CA LEU A 66 -5.27 -16.54 7.64
C LEU A 66 -6.72 -16.48 7.19
N SER A 67 -7.31 -17.64 6.95
CA SER A 67 -8.72 -17.78 6.60
C SER A 67 -9.62 -17.22 7.70
N ALA A 68 -10.56 -16.37 7.31
CA ALA A 68 -11.58 -15.82 8.21
C ALA A 68 -12.54 -16.89 8.77
N ASN A 69 -12.48 -18.13 8.27
CA ASN A 69 -13.35 -19.23 8.71
C ASN A 69 -12.88 -19.89 10.01
N GLY A 70 -11.77 -19.43 10.60
CA GLY A 70 -11.27 -19.92 11.90
C GLY A 70 -10.63 -21.31 11.85
N THR A 71 -10.38 -21.86 10.66
CA THR A 71 -9.76 -23.18 10.48
C THR A 71 -8.23 -23.16 10.66
N GLY A 72 -7.62 -21.97 10.67
CA GLY A 72 -6.16 -21.80 10.70
C GLY A 72 -5.49 -21.97 9.34
N ASP A 73 -6.25 -22.27 8.29
CA ASP A 73 -5.74 -22.42 6.93
C ASP A 73 -5.27 -21.07 6.37
N LEU A 74 -4.17 -21.10 5.62
CA LEU A 74 -3.74 -19.96 4.80
C LEU A 74 -4.47 -19.99 3.46
N ILE A 75 -5.04 -18.86 3.07
CA ILE A 75 -5.63 -18.65 1.75
C ILE A 75 -4.84 -17.60 0.97
N ASP A 76 -4.75 -17.78 -0.34
CA ASP A 76 -4.30 -16.72 -1.23
C ASP A 76 -5.44 -15.72 -1.41
N LEU A 77 -5.19 -14.47 -1.03
CA LEU A 77 -6.14 -13.37 -1.15
C LEU A 77 -5.45 -12.20 -1.84
N ASP A 78 -6.07 -11.66 -2.88
CA ASP A 78 -5.61 -10.41 -3.47
C ASP A 78 -5.80 -9.27 -2.47
N CYS A 79 -4.69 -8.59 -2.17
CA CYS A 79 -4.66 -7.47 -1.25
C CYS A 79 -4.25 -6.21 -2.00
N ALA A 80 -4.96 -5.12 -1.72
CA ALA A 80 -4.52 -3.79 -2.14
C ALA A 80 -3.43 -3.30 -1.18
N ILE A 81 -2.29 -2.90 -1.75
CA ILE A 81 -1.12 -2.42 -1.01
C ILE A 81 -0.99 -0.92 -1.21
N PHE A 82 -0.77 -0.22 -0.11
CA PHE A 82 -0.64 1.22 -0.06
C PHE A 82 0.56 1.66 0.76
N LEU A 83 1.01 2.90 0.54
CA LEU A 83 1.94 3.59 1.43
C LEU A 83 1.23 4.76 2.09
N GLU A 84 1.28 4.81 3.41
CA GLU A 84 0.81 5.94 4.22
C GLU A 84 2.02 6.60 4.87
N ARG A 85 2.07 7.94 4.87
CA ARG A 85 3.05 8.68 5.65
C ARG A 85 2.38 9.15 6.93
N SER A 86 2.89 8.74 8.08
CA SER A 86 2.44 9.19 9.40
C SER A 86 2.88 10.64 9.67
N GLU A 87 2.34 11.22 10.75
CA GLU A 87 2.58 12.62 11.11
C GLU A 87 4.05 12.90 11.48
N ASP A 88 4.74 11.91 12.05
CA ASP A 88 6.18 11.93 12.35
C ASP A 88 7.07 11.75 11.11
N GLY A 89 6.47 11.53 9.94
CA GLY A 89 7.15 11.44 8.66
C GLY A 89 7.58 10.04 8.25
N VAL A 90 7.34 9.02 9.08
CA VAL A 90 7.60 7.60 8.75
C VAL A 90 6.62 7.14 7.66
N VAL A 91 7.11 6.35 6.72
CA VAL A 91 6.28 5.70 5.70
C VAL A 91 6.00 4.28 6.13
N GLN A 92 4.74 3.88 6.11
CA GLN A 92 4.33 2.52 6.47
C GLN A 92 3.54 1.89 5.35
N THR A 93 3.70 0.57 5.21
CA THR A 93 2.87 -0.22 4.30
C THR A 93 1.51 -0.47 4.93
N VAL A 94 0.45 -0.16 4.18
CA VAL A 94 -0.93 -0.45 4.57
C VAL A 94 -1.51 -1.47 3.61
N THR A 95 -2.06 -2.55 4.16
CA THR A 95 -2.65 -3.65 3.40
C THR A 95 -4.14 -3.74 3.67
N ASN A 96 -4.95 -3.96 2.63
CA ASN A 96 -6.36 -4.27 2.80
C ASN A 96 -6.82 -5.37 1.81
N GLY A 97 -7.35 -6.47 2.35
CA GLY A 97 -7.87 -7.61 1.58
C GLY A 97 -9.38 -7.58 1.34
N SER A 98 -10.07 -6.45 1.48
CA SER A 98 -11.50 -6.38 1.17
C SER A 98 -11.71 -6.62 -0.32
N ARG A 99 -12.33 -7.76 -0.67
CA ARG A 99 -12.64 -8.13 -2.06
C ARG A 99 -13.39 -7.03 -2.82
N ARG A 100 -14.20 -6.25 -2.12
CA ARG A 100 -14.94 -5.13 -2.72
C ARG A 100 -14.03 -3.95 -3.02
N LEU A 101 -13.10 -3.61 -2.10
CA LEU A 101 -12.13 -2.55 -2.34
C LEU A 101 -11.22 -2.92 -3.52
N VAL A 102 -10.65 -4.12 -3.47
CA VAL A 102 -9.78 -4.68 -4.52
C VAL A 102 -10.48 -4.64 -5.87
N GLY A 103 -11.69 -5.20 -5.98
CA GLY A 103 -12.43 -5.21 -7.25
C GLY A 103 -12.80 -3.82 -7.79
N ILE A 104 -12.98 -2.81 -6.92
CA ILE A 104 -13.16 -1.41 -7.38
C ILE A 104 -11.85 -0.89 -7.97
N LEU A 105 -10.71 -1.12 -7.31
CA LEU A 105 -9.40 -0.63 -7.75
C LEU A 105 -8.95 -1.30 -9.04
N GLU A 106 -9.14 -2.62 -9.18
CA GLU A 106 -8.84 -3.40 -10.40
C GLU A 106 -9.51 -2.78 -11.63
N GLN A 107 -10.79 -2.44 -11.55
CA GLN A 107 -11.52 -1.80 -12.64
C GLN A 107 -10.86 -0.49 -13.11
N TYR A 108 -10.29 0.29 -12.18
CA TYR A 108 -9.59 1.53 -12.50
C TYR A 108 -8.13 1.32 -12.96
N ILE A 109 -7.51 0.20 -12.59
CA ILE A 109 -6.21 -0.20 -13.13
C ILE A 109 -6.38 -0.64 -14.58
N GLU A 110 -7.37 -1.50 -14.86
CA GLU A 110 -7.65 -2.02 -16.20
C GLU A 110 -7.99 -0.90 -17.20
N ASN A 111 -8.70 0.14 -16.75
CA ASN A 111 -9.01 1.29 -17.60
C ASN A 111 -7.91 2.38 -17.63
N GLY A 112 -6.80 2.17 -16.93
CA GLY A 112 -5.63 3.06 -16.93
C GLY A 112 -5.75 4.31 -16.05
N SER A 113 -6.84 4.49 -15.31
CA SER A 113 -7.05 5.67 -14.45
C SER A 113 -6.32 5.56 -13.11
N LEU A 114 -5.98 4.35 -12.68
CA LEU A 114 -5.22 4.08 -11.45
C LEU A 114 -3.89 3.40 -11.78
N LYS A 115 -2.80 3.92 -11.23
CA LYS A 115 -1.45 3.35 -11.34
C LYS A 115 -0.69 3.54 -10.02
N SER A 116 0.42 2.84 -9.88
CA SER A 116 1.31 3.01 -8.72
C SER A 116 1.68 4.48 -8.53
N GLY A 117 1.70 4.93 -7.26
CA GLY A 117 1.97 6.31 -6.86
C GLY A 117 0.76 7.25 -6.91
N VAL A 118 -0.43 6.82 -7.33
CA VAL A 118 -1.62 7.67 -7.28
C VAL A 118 -2.05 7.88 -5.82
N PRO A 119 -2.14 9.13 -5.33
CA PRO A 119 -2.60 9.40 -3.97
C PRO A 119 -4.13 9.32 -3.90
N LEU A 120 -4.63 8.60 -2.90
CA LEU A 120 -6.05 8.34 -2.67
C LEU A 120 -6.45 8.69 -1.24
N LYS A 121 -7.67 9.22 -1.07
CA LYS A 121 -8.40 9.13 0.20
C LYS A 121 -9.39 7.97 0.08
N ILE A 122 -9.22 6.95 0.92
CA ILE A 122 -10.11 5.79 0.99
C ILE A 122 -10.87 5.87 2.30
N THR A 123 -12.21 5.89 2.21
CA THR A 123 -13.12 5.97 3.35
C THR A 123 -13.99 4.73 3.39
N TYR A 124 -14.03 4.05 4.53
CA TYR A 124 -14.98 2.98 4.79
C TYR A 124 -16.36 3.59 5.07
N MET A 125 -17.36 3.22 4.27
CA MET A 125 -18.71 3.77 4.33
C MET A 125 -19.68 2.85 5.09
N GLY A 126 -19.15 1.89 5.85
CA GLY A 126 -19.93 0.84 6.50
C GLY A 126 -20.31 -0.29 5.55
N LYS A 127 -21.14 -1.21 6.05
CA LYS A 127 -21.67 -2.31 5.25
C LYS A 127 -22.94 -1.87 4.52
N ARG A 128 -23.09 -2.30 3.27
CA ARG A 128 -24.31 -2.11 2.49
C ARG A 128 -24.93 -3.46 2.18
N LYS A 129 -26.23 -3.61 2.45
CA LYS A 129 -26.98 -4.82 2.07
C LYS A 129 -26.97 -4.96 0.54
N ASN A 130 -26.65 -6.17 0.08
CA ASN A 130 -26.67 -6.48 -1.34
C ASN A 130 -28.12 -6.50 -1.84
N LYS A 131 -28.33 -6.05 -3.08
CA LYS A 131 -29.68 -6.06 -3.69
C LYS A 131 -30.16 -7.48 -3.99
N THR A 132 -29.23 -8.43 -4.18
CA THR A 132 -29.48 -9.77 -4.72
C THR A 132 -29.52 -10.87 -3.67
N ASN A 133 -29.11 -10.60 -2.42
CA ASN A 133 -29.12 -11.59 -1.35
C ASN A 133 -29.14 -10.91 0.04
N ASN A 134 -29.19 -11.71 1.10
CA ASN A 134 -29.18 -11.21 2.48
C ASN A 134 -27.79 -10.89 3.01
N PHE A 135 -26.73 -11.03 2.21
CA PHE A 135 -25.38 -10.67 2.62
C PHE A 135 -25.19 -9.14 2.57
N GLN A 136 -24.25 -8.66 3.38
CA GLN A 136 -23.81 -7.28 3.36
C GLN A 136 -22.34 -7.26 2.93
N SER A 137 -21.96 -6.24 2.19
CA SER A 137 -20.59 -6.08 1.73
C SER A 137 -20.08 -4.70 2.11
N ASP A 138 -18.77 -4.60 2.32
CA ASP A 138 -18.14 -3.32 2.60
C ASP A 138 -18.43 -2.34 1.48
N ASN A 139 -18.80 -1.13 1.87
CA ASN A 139 -19.00 -0.01 0.97
C ASN A 139 -17.83 0.96 1.14
N TRP A 140 -17.29 1.45 0.03
CA TRP A 140 -16.08 2.27 0.02
C TRP A 140 -16.32 3.55 -0.75
N SER A 141 -15.73 4.66 -0.27
CA SER A 141 -15.56 5.88 -1.06
C SER A 141 -14.07 6.07 -1.32
N ILE A 142 -13.69 6.07 -2.60
CA ILE A 142 -12.30 6.19 -3.05
C ILE A 142 -12.20 7.48 -3.86
N LYS A 143 -11.34 8.40 -3.45
CA LYS A 143 -11.18 9.70 -4.10
C LYS A 143 -9.71 9.97 -4.39
N PRO A 144 -9.31 10.15 -5.66
CA PRO A 144 -7.99 10.66 -5.99
C PRO A 144 -7.73 12.00 -5.32
N LEU A 145 -6.51 12.19 -4.85
CA LEU A 145 -6.05 13.43 -4.24
C LEU A 145 -5.16 14.17 -5.24
N ARG A 146 -5.21 15.50 -5.18
CA ARG A 146 -4.24 16.34 -5.87
C ARG A 146 -3.20 16.78 -4.85
N ILE A 147 -1.93 16.48 -5.13
CA ILE A 147 -0.80 16.93 -4.30
C ILE A 147 -0.06 18.05 -5.01
N ASN A 148 0.36 19.05 -4.25
CA ASN A 148 1.29 20.07 -4.74
C ASN A 148 2.70 19.48 -4.59
N LEU A 149 3.27 19.01 -5.69
CA LEU A 149 4.69 18.66 -5.72
C LEU A 149 5.47 19.98 -5.69
N HIS A 150 5.94 20.40 -4.51
CA HIS A 150 6.97 21.42 -4.47
C HIS A 150 8.21 20.81 -5.13
N VAL A 151 8.64 21.41 -6.25
CA VAL A 151 9.93 21.13 -6.86
C VAL A 151 10.97 21.50 -5.82
N VAL A 152 11.56 20.49 -5.19
CA VAL A 152 12.78 20.66 -4.40
C VAL A 152 13.86 20.98 -5.43
N GLY A 153 14.23 22.25 -5.50
CA GLY A 153 15.36 22.73 -6.28
C GLY A 153 16.69 22.45 -5.60
#